data_AF-A0A0D0DA60-F1
#
_entry.id   AF-A0A0D0DA60-F1
#
_cell.length_a   1.000
_cell.length_b   1.000
_cell.length_c   1.000
_cell.angle_alpha   90.00
_cell.angle_beta   90.00
_cell.angle_gamma   90.00
#
_symmetry.space_group_name_H-M   'P 1'
#
loop_
_entity.id
_entity.type
_entity.pdbx_description
1 polymer ?
#
loop_
_entity_poly.entity_id
_entity_poly.type
_entity_poly.pdbx_seq_one_letter_code
_entity_poly.pdbx_strand_id
1 'polypeptide(L)'
;MPQLKTLTGESALAFLLLHDHEHAQHLGFHIPLKSKQSSSAVATAAEDVVVDMPGSLTVFTTSQPGEPLAQDITVTIPGLYIAFMHRGPFSYPSLIPYPVEDCTNVPGTLYLRGQNPGIESNGFNAQQYPPYPGVPSPGRVTIDFWNDNRITGVFKTNVSNYISGGTGSWFPINDRQSV
;
A
#
# COMPACT_ATOMS: atom_id res chain seq x y z
N MET A 1 33.82 6.16 -3.42
CA MET A 1 32.48 5.55 -3.32
C MET A 1 31.51 6.43 -4.07
N PRO A 2 30.62 5.91 -4.94
CA PRO A 2 29.61 6.74 -5.58
C PRO A 2 28.70 7.35 -4.51
N GLN A 3 28.44 8.65 -4.62
CA GLN A 3 27.56 9.36 -3.71
C GLN A 3 26.12 8.91 -3.98
N LEU A 4 25.47 8.31 -2.98
CA LEU A 4 24.05 7.94 -3.07
C LEU A 4 23.21 9.21 -3.28
N LYS A 5 22.27 9.16 -4.22
CA LYS A 5 21.30 10.24 -4.43
C LYS A 5 20.07 10.01 -3.55
N THR A 6 19.78 10.95 -2.66
CA THR A 6 18.56 10.88 -1.84
C THR A 6 17.35 11.23 -2.69
N LEU A 7 16.34 10.37 -2.69
CA LEU A 7 15.05 10.64 -3.35
C LEU A 7 14.23 11.61 -2.50
N THR A 8 13.50 12.51 -3.16
CA THR A 8 12.44 13.29 -2.51
C THR A 8 11.34 12.35 -2.02
N GLY A 9 10.51 12.79 -1.08
CA GLY A 9 9.43 11.95 -0.54
C GLY A 9 8.48 11.43 -1.64
N GLU A 10 8.21 12.26 -2.64
CA GLU A 10 7.38 11.90 -3.80
C GLU A 10 8.06 10.88 -4.73
N SER A 11 9.32 11.12 -5.07
CA SER A 11 10.10 10.19 -5.90
C SER A 11 10.29 8.85 -5.19
N ALA A 12 10.39 8.86 -3.87
CA ALA A 12 10.47 7.66 -3.06
C ALA A 12 9.17 6.85 -3.10
N LEU A 13 8.00 7.48 -2.95
CA LEU A 13 6.72 6.77 -3.10
C LEU A 13 6.56 6.18 -4.50
N ALA A 14 6.86 6.96 -5.54
CA ALA A 14 6.83 6.47 -6.93
C ALA A 14 7.77 5.28 -7.15
N PHE A 15 8.98 5.32 -6.58
CA PHE A 15 9.91 4.19 -6.60
C PHE A 15 9.33 2.96 -5.88
N LEU A 16 8.71 3.17 -4.72
CA LEU A 16 8.15 2.10 -3.88
C LEU A 16 6.94 1.39 -4.51
N LEU A 17 6.27 2.00 -5.49
CA LEU A 17 5.23 1.33 -6.29
C LEU A 17 5.75 0.08 -7.01
N LEU A 18 6.98 0.16 -7.50
CA LEU A 18 7.57 -0.86 -8.36
C LEU A 18 8.66 -1.66 -7.65
N HIS A 19 9.42 -1.01 -6.77
CA HIS A 19 10.62 -1.56 -6.16
C HIS A 19 10.52 -1.62 -4.65
N ASP A 20 11.23 -2.56 -4.04
CA ASP A 20 11.39 -2.58 -2.58
C ASP A 20 12.46 -1.58 -2.17
N HIS A 21 12.38 -1.11 -0.93
CA HIS A 21 13.28 -0.07 -0.45
C HIS A 21 14.75 -0.56 -0.40
N GLU A 22 14.98 -1.86 -0.27
CA GLU A 22 16.29 -2.52 -0.36
C GLU A 22 16.90 -2.38 -1.76
N HIS A 23 16.09 -2.38 -2.82
CA HIS A 23 16.56 -2.23 -4.19
C HIS A 23 17.10 -0.81 -4.47
N ALA A 24 16.67 0.20 -3.70
CA ALA A 24 17.11 1.57 -3.88
C ALA A 24 18.64 1.70 -3.78
N GLN A 25 19.25 1.04 -2.79
CA GLN A 25 20.70 1.09 -2.58
C GLN A 25 21.47 0.47 -3.75
N HIS A 26 20.98 -0.64 -4.30
CA HIS A 26 21.57 -1.29 -5.47
C HIS A 26 21.49 -0.42 -6.73
N LEU A 27 20.51 0.48 -6.80
CA LEU A 27 20.31 1.44 -7.89
C LEU A 27 20.99 2.80 -7.63
N GLY A 28 21.76 2.93 -6.53
CA GLY A 28 22.47 4.17 -6.20
C GLY A 28 21.58 5.25 -5.56
N PHE A 29 20.40 4.87 -5.07
CA PHE A 29 19.45 5.76 -4.42
C PHE A 29 19.37 5.52 -2.90
N HIS A 30 19.07 6.58 -2.17
CA HIS A 30 18.71 6.53 -0.76
C HIS A 30 17.26 6.95 -0.58
N ILE A 31 16.46 6.11 0.08
CA ILE A 31 15.10 6.45 0.52
C ILE A 31 15.19 6.89 1.98
N PRO A 32 14.77 8.14 2.32
CA PRO A 32 14.83 8.67 3.68
C PRO A 32 13.70 8.10 4.57
N LEU A 33 13.74 6.79 4.84
CA LEU A 33 12.78 6.12 5.70
C LEU A 33 12.92 6.58 7.16
N LYS A 34 11.81 6.94 7.80
CA LYS A 34 11.78 7.39 9.19
C LYS A 34 12.33 6.32 10.15
N SER A 35 12.03 5.05 9.91
CA SER A 35 12.57 3.95 10.74
C SER A 35 14.09 3.79 10.67
N LYS A 36 14.73 4.29 9.60
CA LYS A 36 16.18 4.18 9.36
C LYS A 36 16.95 5.48 9.62
N GLN A 37 16.27 6.55 10.03
CA GLN A 37 16.95 7.78 10.41
C GLN A 37 17.69 7.57 11.73
N SER A 38 19.00 7.38 11.63
CA SER A 38 19.91 7.48 12.77
C SER A 38 19.99 8.95 13.20
N SER A 39 20.18 9.23 14.49
CA SER A 39 20.30 10.59 15.06
C SER A 39 21.44 11.45 14.47
N SER A 40 22.26 10.90 13.58
CA SER A 40 23.36 11.58 12.87
C SER A 40 23.08 11.87 11.39
N ALA A 41 21.89 11.54 10.86
CA ALA A 41 21.58 11.76 9.46
C ALA A 41 21.34 13.24 9.15
N VAL A 42 21.85 13.69 7.99
CA VAL A 42 21.68 15.03 7.42
C VAL A 42 20.20 15.44 7.51
N ALA A 43 19.96 16.66 8.01
CA ALA A 43 18.62 17.21 8.16
C ALA A 43 17.84 17.08 6.85
N THR A 44 16.97 16.07 6.78
CA THR A 44 16.05 15.88 5.66
C THR A 44 14.87 16.80 5.90
N ALA A 45 14.43 17.54 4.88
CA ALA A 45 13.23 18.34 5.00
C ALA A 45 12.07 17.44 5.45
N ALA A 46 11.24 17.90 6.39
CA ALA A 46 10.18 17.07 6.99
C ALA A 46 9.21 16.47 5.95
N GLU A 47 9.05 17.15 4.80
CA GLU A 47 8.23 16.73 3.66
C GLU A 47 8.85 15.64 2.76
N ASP A 48 10.17 15.43 2.89
CA ASP A 48 10.91 14.40 2.16
C ASP A 48 11.07 13.13 2.98
N VAL A 49 10.79 13.17 4.29
CA VAL A 49 10.78 11.98 5.14
C VAL A 49 9.66 11.04 4.70
N VAL A 50 10.02 9.77 4.49
CA VAL A 50 9.05 8.70 4.22
C VAL A 50 8.77 7.96 5.51
N VAL A 51 7.54 8.07 6.00
CA VAL A 51 7.10 7.34 7.20
C VAL A 51 6.71 5.94 6.79
N ASP A 52 7.38 4.93 7.33
CA ASP A 52 7.07 3.52 7.12
C ASP A 52 6.42 2.93 8.37
N MET A 53 5.22 2.38 8.21
CA MET A 53 4.39 1.84 9.29
C MET A 53 3.95 0.42 8.97
N PRO A 54 4.11 -0.54 9.90
CA PRO A 54 3.49 -1.85 9.78
C PRO A 54 1.97 -1.74 9.68
N GLY A 55 1.39 -2.57 8.82
CA GLY A 55 -0.05 -2.67 8.65
C GLY A 55 -0.46 -4.05 8.14
N SER A 56 -1.75 -4.20 7.84
CA SER A 56 -2.29 -5.43 7.27
C SER A 56 -3.35 -5.16 6.21
N LEU A 57 -3.48 -6.12 5.28
CA LEU A 57 -4.50 -6.14 4.24
C LEU A 57 -5.52 -7.26 4.51
N THR A 58 -6.79 -6.91 4.36
CA THR A 58 -7.91 -7.85 4.31
C THR A 58 -8.73 -7.56 3.06
N VAL A 59 -9.08 -8.61 2.31
CA VAL A 59 -9.90 -8.53 1.10
C VAL A 59 -10.91 -9.66 1.14
N PHE A 60 -12.19 -9.33 0.97
CA PHE A 60 -13.26 -10.30 0.84
C PHE A 60 -14.09 -10.01 -0.40
N THR A 61 -14.31 -11.04 -1.21
CA THR A 61 -15.18 -10.97 -2.38
C THR A 61 -16.63 -11.12 -1.95
N THR A 62 -17.45 -10.13 -2.26
CA THR A 62 -18.87 -10.07 -1.86
C THR A 62 -19.84 -10.39 -3.01
N SER A 63 -19.38 -10.31 -4.25
CA SER A 63 -20.16 -10.67 -5.44
C SER A 63 -20.30 -12.18 -5.63
N GLN A 64 -21.43 -12.62 -6.18
CA GLN A 64 -21.64 -14.01 -6.61
C GLN A 64 -21.03 -14.27 -8.00
N PRO A 65 -20.74 -15.54 -8.37
CA PRO A 65 -20.30 -15.88 -9.73
C PRO A 65 -21.30 -15.40 -10.80
N GLY A 66 -20.80 -14.69 -11.82
CA GLY A 66 -21.61 -14.13 -12.90
C GLY A 66 -22.10 -12.69 -12.68
N GLU A 67 -21.99 -12.17 -11.45
CA GLU A 67 -22.23 -10.75 -11.13
C GLU A 67 -20.94 -9.92 -11.33
N PRO A 68 -21.04 -8.58 -11.46
CA PRO A 68 -19.88 -7.71 -11.40
C PRO A 68 -19.09 -7.95 -10.11
N LEU A 69 -17.76 -8.04 -10.21
CA LEU A 69 -16.88 -8.23 -9.06
C LEU A 69 -17.18 -7.17 -8.01
N ALA A 70 -17.37 -7.56 -6.75
CA ALA A 70 -17.48 -6.64 -5.64
C ALA A 70 -16.61 -7.13 -4.49
N GLN A 71 -15.90 -6.21 -3.84
CA GLN A 71 -14.99 -6.56 -2.75
C GLN A 71 -15.09 -5.56 -1.59
N ASP A 72 -14.90 -6.09 -0.39
CA ASP A 72 -14.59 -5.33 0.81
C ASP A 72 -13.06 -5.37 0.99
N ILE A 73 -12.41 -4.23 0.86
CA ILE A 73 -10.96 -4.08 1.00
C ILE A 73 -10.69 -3.23 2.24
N THR A 74 -9.84 -3.72 3.13
CA THR A 74 -9.42 -3.00 4.33
C THR A 74 -7.90 -3.01 4.45
N VAL A 75 -7.30 -1.83 4.62
CA VAL A 75 -5.88 -1.68 4.99
C VAL A 75 -5.81 -1.06 6.38
N THR A 76 -5.32 -1.81 7.36
CA THR A 76 -5.28 -1.40 8.77
C THR A 76 -3.88 -1.02 9.18
N ILE A 77 -3.72 0.15 9.82
CA ILE A 77 -2.43 0.67 10.29
C ILE A 77 -2.51 0.94 11.80
N PRO A 78 -2.26 -0.08 12.64
CA PRO A 78 -2.44 0.03 14.09
C PRO A 78 -1.63 1.17 14.71
N GLY A 79 -0.36 1.33 14.31
CA GLY A 79 0.51 2.35 14.87
C GLY A 79 0.11 3.80 14.53
N LEU A 80 -0.84 3.99 13.62
CA LEU A 80 -1.41 5.30 13.28
C LEU A 80 -2.87 5.46 13.71
N TYR A 81 -3.47 4.43 14.32
CA TYR A 81 -4.89 4.41 14.69
C TYR A 81 -5.84 4.74 13.53
N ILE A 82 -5.52 4.24 12.32
CA ILE A 82 -6.36 4.42 11.14
C ILE A 82 -6.50 3.12 10.35
N ALA A 83 -7.56 3.06 9.55
CA ALA A 83 -7.71 2.08 8.49
C ALA A 83 -8.32 2.73 7.25
N PHE A 84 -8.00 2.19 6.08
CA PHE A 84 -8.66 2.51 4.82
C PHE A 84 -9.68 1.43 4.51
N MET A 85 -10.86 1.83 4.04
CA MET A 85 -11.89 0.90 3.58
C MET A 85 -12.44 1.28 2.22
N HIS A 86 -12.55 0.27 1.36
CA HIS A 86 -13.39 0.28 0.17
C HIS A 86 -14.45 -0.80 0.30
N ARG A 87 -15.67 -0.48 -0.13
CA ARG A 87 -16.75 -1.44 -0.35
C ARG A 87 -17.42 -1.09 -1.66
N GLY A 88 -17.43 -2.01 -2.61
CA GLY A 88 -18.14 -1.74 -3.84
C GLY A 88 -17.80 -2.67 -4.98
N PRO A 89 -18.50 -2.46 -6.11
CA PRO A 89 -18.27 -3.21 -7.33
C PRO A 89 -17.10 -2.63 -8.12
N PHE A 90 -16.55 -3.47 -9.01
CA PHE A 90 -15.57 -3.14 -10.01
C PHE A 90 -16.08 -3.49 -11.40
N SER A 91 -15.62 -2.74 -12.38
CA SER A 91 -15.84 -3.07 -13.78
C SER A 91 -14.90 -4.20 -14.19
N TYR A 92 -15.44 -5.40 -14.37
CA TYR A 92 -14.68 -6.56 -14.82
C TYR A 92 -15.47 -7.36 -15.87
N PRO A 93 -14.82 -7.96 -16.88
CA PRO A 93 -15.51 -8.78 -17.87
C PRO A 93 -16.18 -10.00 -17.24
N SER A 94 -17.50 -10.12 -17.37
CA SER A 94 -18.31 -11.22 -16.80
C SER A 94 -18.01 -12.61 -17.38
N LEU A 95 -17.29 -12.69 -18.49
CA LEU A 95 -16.96 -13.94 -19.20
C LEU A 95 -15.67 -14.61 -18.72
N ILE A 96 -14.87 -13.94 -17.89
CA ILE A 96 -13.59 -14.45 -17.40
C ILE A 96 -13.78 -14.81 -15.91
N PRO A 97 -13.63 -16.09 -15.51
CA PRO A 97 -13.69 -16.47 -14.11
C PRO A 97 -12.67 -15.68 -13.30
N TYR A 98 -13.14 -15.07 -12.21
CA TYR A 98 -12.31 -14.27 -11.31
C TYR A 98 -11.25 -15.16 -10.63
N PRO A 99 -9.94 -14.95 -10.83
CA PRO A 99 -8.92 -15.63 -10.03
C PRO A 99 -8.77 -14.98 -8.64
N VAL A 100 -9.85 -14.41 -8.08
CA VAL A 100 -9.77 -13.61 -6.85
C VAL A 100 -9.56 -14.53 -5.65
N GLU A 101 -8.58 -14.18 -4.83
CA GLU A 101 -8.28 -14.85 -3.58
C GLU A 101 -8.66 -13.91 -2.45
N ASP A 102 -9.51 -14.35 -1.55
CA ASP A 102 -9.77 -13.64 -0.30
C ASP A 102 -8.55 -13.75 0.61
N CYS A 103 -8.29 -12.71 1.38
CA CYS A 103 -7.22 -12.73 2.36
C CYS A 103 -7.60 -12.00 3.65
N THR A 104 -7.05 -12.46 4.76
CA THR A 104 -7.35 -11.89 6.08
C THR A 104 -6.07 -11.53 6.80
N ASN A 105 -5.94 -10.26 7.20
CA ASN A 105 -4.84 -9.73 8.00
C ASN A 105 -3.43 -10.07 7.47
N VAL A 106 -3.25 -10.05 6.15
CA VAL A 106 -1.94 -10.28 5.54
C VAL A 106 -1.00 -9.13 5.90
N PRO A 107 0.17 -9.39 6.50
CA PRO A 107 1.11 -8.34 6.87
C PRO A 107 1.61 -7.52 5.68
N GLY A 108 1.83 -6.23 5.91
CA GLY A 108 2.41 -5.33 4.93
C GLY A 108 3.00 -4.07 5.57
N THR A 109 3.39 -3.13 4.73
CA THR A 109 3.96 -1.85 5.15
C THR A 109 3.33 -0.73 4.36
N LEU A 110 2.84 0.29 5.08
CA LEU A 110 2.42 1.56 4.51
C LEU A 110 3.60 2.54 4.53
N TYR A 111 3.88 3.12 3.37
CA TYR A 111 4.82 4.21 3.20
C TYR A 111 4.04 5.50 2.94
N LEU A 112 4.28 6.52 3.74
CA LEU A 112 3.62 7.82 3.65
C LEU A 112 4.63 8.92 3.40
N ARG A 113 4.24 9.93 2.64
CA ARG A 113 5.02 11.15 2.48
C ARG A 113 4.71 12.12 3.62
N GLY A 114 5.67 12.32 4.52
CA GLY A 114 5.58 13.32 5.58
C GLY A 114 4.52 13.01 6.65
N GLN A 115 3.27 13.40 6.40
CA GLN A 115 2.17 13.36 7.38
C GLN A 115 1.24 12.16 7.16
N ASN A 116 0.47 11.84 8.20
CA ASN A 116 -0.59 10.84 8.13
C ASN A 116 -1.65 11.25 7.09
N PRO A 117 -2.30 10.29 6.41
CA PRO A 117 -3.41 10.61 5.54
C PRO A 117 -4.54 11.28 6.34
N GLY A 118 -5.24 12.23 5.72
CA GLY A 118 -6.44 12.81 6.29
C GLY A 118 -7.56 11.75 6.43
N ILE A 119 -8.45 11.94 7.40
CA ILE A 119 -9.67 11.14 7.53
C ILE A 119 -10.69 11.63 6.49
N GLU A 120 -10.46 11.21 5.25
CA GLU A 120 -11.22 11.67 4.09
C GLU A 120 -11.28 10.58 3.00
N SER A 121 -12.04 10.86 1.94
CA SER A 121 -12.05 9.99 0.77
C SER A 121 -10.71 10.02 0.05
N ASN A 122 -10.25 8.87 -0.43
CA ASN A 122 -9.07 8.73 -1.27
C ASN A 122 -9.40 7.85 -2.47
N GLY A 123 -8.85 8.21 -3.62
CA GLY A 123 -8.67 7.27 -4.71
C GLY A 123 -7.61 6.25 -4.32
N PHE A 124 -7.75 5.05 -4.86
CA PHE A 124 -6.70 4.05 -4.77
C PHE A 124 -6.58 3.27 -6.07
N ASN A 125 -5.38 2.85 -6.39
CA ASN A 125 -5.12 1.89 -7.44
C ASN A 125 -4.31 0.72 -6.86
N ALA A 126 -4.57 -0.48 -7.38
CA ALA A 126 -3.89 -1.69 -6.94
C ALA A 126 -3.11 -2.29 -8.11
N GLN A 127 -1.83 -2.52 -7.90
CA GLN A 127 -0.94 -3.23 -8.80
C GLN A 127 -0.64 -4.60 -8.22
N GLN A 128 -0.68 -5.60 -9.08
CA GLN A 128 -0.52 -6.99 -8.70
C GLN A 128 0.64 -7.60 -9.48
N TYR A 129 1.47 -8.33 -8.77
CA TYR A 129 2.60 -9.07 -9.30
C TYR A 129 2.40 -10.53 -8.91
N PRO A 130 1.76 -11.34 -9.77
CA PRO A 130 1.49 -12.72 -9.45
C PRO A 130 2.80 -13.51 -9.28
N PRO A 131 2.76 -14.67 -8.60
CA PRO A 131 3.91 -15.57 -8.51
C PRO A 131 4.45 -15.92 -9.90
N TYR A 132 5.77 -15.90 -10.07
CA TYR A 132 6.37 -16.45 -11.29
C TYR A 132 6.17 -17.97 -11.34
N PRO A 133 5.72 -18.53 -12.47
CA PRO A 133 5.58 -19.98 -12.60
C PRO A 133 6.89 -20.71 -12.26
N GLY A 134 6.80 -21.73 -11.40
CA GLY A 134 7.95 -22.54 -11.00
C GLY A 134 8.84 -21.91 -9.91
N VAL A 135 8.53 -20.71 -9.44
CA VAL A 135 9.20 -20.09 -8.29
C VAL A 135 8.22 -20.05 -7.11
N PRO A 136 8.55 -20.64 -5.95
CA PRO A 136 7.72 -20.53 -4.75
C PRO A 136 7.78 -19.09 -4.24
N SER A 137 6.85 -18.27 -4.71
CA SER A 137 6.67 -16.88 -4.29
C SER A 137 5.20 -16.67 -3.97
N PRO A 138 4.88 -15.93 -2.89
CA PRO A 138 3.50 -15.61 -2.58
C PRO A 138 2.90 -14.59 -3.55
N GLY A 139 3.67 -14.01 -4.48
CA GLY A 139 3.25 -12.85 -5.26
C GLY A 139 3.32 -11.56 -4.45
N ARG A 140 2.80 -10.47 -4.99
CA ARG A 140 2.78 -9.16 -4.33
C ARG A 140 1.61 -8.32 -4.78
N VAL A 141 1.05 -7.58 -3.83
CA VAL A 141 0.13 -6.48 -4.08
C VAL A 141 0.76 -5.19 -3.60
N THR A 142 0.62 -4.15 -4.41
CA THR A 142 0.94 -2.77 -4.06
C THR A 142 -0.31 -1.91 -4.27
N ILE A 143 -0.67 -1.12 -3.27
CA ILE A 143 -1.82 -0.21 -3.32
C ILE A 143 -1.27 1.20 -3.20
N ASP A 144 -1.53 2.04 -4.19
CA ASP A 144 -1.29 3.47 -4.11
C ASP A 144 -2.57 4.19 -3.69
N PHE A 145 -2.44 5.13 -2.76
CA PHE A 145 -3.51 6.01 -2.31
C PHE A 145 -3.23 7.40 -2.82
N TRP A 146 -4.25 8.09 -3.32
CA TRP A 146 -4.11 9.43 -3.86
C TRP A 146 -5.33 10.30 -3.56
N ASN A 147 -5.06 11.60 -3.47
CA ASN A 147 -6.08 12.64 -3.53
C ASN A 147 -5.93 13.43 -4.83
N ASP A 148 -6.78 14.42 -5.07
CA ASP A 148 -6.83 15.21 -6.31
C ASP A 148 -5.47 15.78 -6.78
N ASN A 149 -4.50 15.89 -5.89
CA ASN A 149 -3.21 16.52 -6.15
C ASN A 149 -2.05 15.55 -6.27
N ARG A 150 -2.06 14.39 -5.57
CA ARG A 150 -0.87 13.53 -5.44
C ARG A 150 -1.15 12.17 -4.80
N ILE A 151 -0.17 11.27 -4.92
CA ILE A 151 -0.05 10.07 -4.10
C ILE A 151 0.23 10.47 -2.65
N THR A 152 -0.58 9.96 -1.73
CA THR A 152 -0.52 10.19 -0.28
C THR A 152 0.15 9.04 0.45
N GLY A 153 0.07 7.83 -0.10
CA GLY A 153 0.73 6.66 0.46
C GLY A 153 0.83 5.47 -0.49
N VAL A 154 1.69 4.53 -0.14
CA VAL A 154 1.87 3.26 -0.83
C VAL A 154 1.85 2.14 0.20
N PHE A 155 0.90 1.21 0.10
CA PHE A 155 0.89 -0.01 0.90
C PHE A 155 1.41 -1.19 0.11
N LYS A 156 2.31 -1.98 0.69
CA LYS A 156 2.89 -3.16 0.05
C LYS A 156 2.69 -4.39 0.92
N THR A 157 2.33 -5.51 0.30
CA THR A 157 2.22 -6.81 0.95
C THR A 157 2.64 -7.94 0.01
N ASN A 158 3.14 -9.04 0.59
CA ASN A 158 3.60 -10.22 -0.14
C ASN A 158 2.48 -11.27 -0.16
N VAL A 159 1.42 -10.98 -0.88
CA VAL A 159 0.35 -11.92 -1.22
C VAL A 159 -0.08 -11.68 -2.66
N SER A 160 -0.48 -12.75 -3.32
CA SER A 160 -1.18 -12.72 -4.59
C SER A 160 -2.63 -12.45 -4.28
N ASN A 161 -3.15 -11.32 -4.71
CA ASN A 161 -4.54 -11.01 -4.51
C ASN A 161 -5.03 -10.16 -5.67
N TYR A 162 -6.18 -10.53 -6.24
CA TYR A 162 -6.78 -9.79 -7.33
C TYR A 162 -7.66 -8.67 -6.79
N ILE A 163 -7.02 -7.52 -6.58
CA ILE A 163 -7.64 -6.27 -6.14
C ILE A 163 -7.70 -5.29 -7.32
N SER A 164 -8.85 -4.66 -7.52
CA SER A 164 -9.00 -3.57 -8.50
C SER A 164 -8.93 -2.20 -7.83
N GLY A 165 -8.57 -1.16 -8.59
CA GLY A 165 -8.59 0.23 -8.13
C GLY A 165 -10.01 0.80 -8.04
N GLY A 166 -10.17 1.85 -7.23
CA GLY A 166 -11.45 2.51 -6.98
C GLY A 166 -11.32 3.69 -6.01
N THR A 167 -12.37 3.92 -5.23
CA THR A 167 -12.40 4.94 -4.19
C THR A 167 -12.71 4.33 -2.84
N GLY A 168 -12.10 4.83 -1.77
CA GLY A 168 -12.45 4.47 -0.40
C GLY A 168 -12.24 5.64 0.53
N SER A 169 -12.19 5.36 1.83
CA SER A 169 -11.98 6.39 2.85
C SER A 169 -11.10 5.88 3.97
N TRP A 170 -10.28 6.77 4.50
CA TRP A 170 -9.59 6.56 5.78
C TRP A 170 -10.53 6.87 6.94
N PHE A 171 -10.47 6.07 8.00
CA PHE A 171 -11.25 6.25 9.22
C PHE A 171 -10.39 5.90 10.45
N PRO A 172 -10.66 6.51 11.61
CA PRO A 172 -9.98 6.16 12.84
C PRO A 172 -10.38 4.76 13.28
N ILE A 173 -9.41 3.97 13.76
CA ILE A 173 -9.69 2.73 14.49
C ILE A 173 -9.59 3.03 15.98
N ASN A 174 -10.63 2.68 16.73
CA ASN A 174 -10.56 2.71 18.18
C ASN A 174 -9.92 1.42 18.67
N ASP A 175 -8.91 1.52 19.55
CA ASP A 175 -8.34 0.39 20.32
C ASP A 175 -9.36 -0.30 21.26
N ARG A 176 -10.64 0.08 21.23
CA ARG A 176 -11.68 -0.47 22.09
C ARG A 176 -12.45 -1.59 21.41
N GLN A 177 -11.79 -2.74 21.26
CA GLN A 177 -12.45 -3.97 21.67
C GLN A 177 -12.04 -4.25 23.12
N SER A 178 -12.71 -3.58 24.05
CA SER A 178 -12.88 -4.10 25.40
C SER A 178 -14.05 -5.09 25.35
N VAL A 179 -13.73 -6.38 25.30
CA VAL A 179 -14.51 -7.48 25.91
C VAL A 179 -13.53 -8.39 26.62
#